data_AF-A0A1Y3APJ9-F1
#
_entry.id   AF-A0A1Y3APJ9-F1
#
_cell.length_a   1.000
_cell.length_b   1.000
_cell.length_c   1.000
_cell.angle_alpha   90.00
_cell.angle_beta   90.00
_cell.angle_gamma   90.00
#
_symmetry.space_group_name_H-M   'P 1'
#
loop_
_entity.id
_entity.type
_entity.pdbx_description
1 polymer ?
#
loop_
_entity_poly.entity_id
_entity_poly.type
_entity_poly.pdbx_seq_one_letter_code
_entity_poly.pdbx_strand_id
1 'polypeptide(L)'
;MNQLIVQPLYPSNRYSFKIQAIWTNNKGITITSENSTIQSCQLQNDVPLRNPIILSAYRDGESDTTTIVWQPLHKYEYGGPDFRYKIVAMTDDKKFNITNYTNDTNITIKGLNPKLRWFVNVQSRNQYGESYDKGQNFLANQPESMPIAWPEKLNATVIDGDSVRFDWKTVSIKNVNGNFKGLSTIAYNSLS
;
A
#
# COMPACT_ATOMS: atom_id res chain seq x y z
N MET A 1 -10.74 15.99 36.46
CA MET A 1 -11.07 16.02 35.01
C MET A 1 -10.69 14.68 34.41
N ASN A 2 -11.54 14.12 33.53
CA ASN A 2 -11.23 12.87 32.84
C ASN A 2 -10.56 13.18 31.50
N GLN A 3 -9.64 12.33 31.05
CA GLN A 3 -8.88 12.52 29.82
C GLN A 3 -8.96 11.25 28.95
N LEU A 4 -9.05 11.45 27.63
CA LEU A 4 -8.99 10.40 26.62
C LEU A 4 -8.05 10.85 25.51
N ILE A 5 -7.10 9.99 25.14
CA ILE A 5 -6.21 10.21 24.00
C ILE A 5 -6.70 9.34 22.84
N VAL A 6 -7.00 9.96 21.70
CA VAL A 6 -7.45 9.26 20.49
C VAL A 6 -6.27 9.09 19.55
N GLN A 7 -5.93 7.84 19.24
CA GLN A 7 -4.83 7.50 18.32
C GLN A 7 -5.12 6.16 17.62
N PRO A 8 -4.69 5.97 16.36
CA PRO A 8 -3.95 6.93 15.53
C PRO A 8 -4.85 7.99 14.87
N LEU A 9 -4.32 9.18 14.64
CA LEU A 9 -4.87 10.19 13.73
C LEU A 9 -3.81 10.56 12.69
N TYR A 10 -4.24 11.02 11.52
CA TYR A 10 -3.35 11.32 10.40
C TYR A 10 -2.97 12.81 10.38
N PRO A 11 -1.66 13.16 10.38
CA PRO A 11 -1.21 14.56 10.30
C PRO A 11 -1.79 15.30 9.08
N SER A 12 -1.83 16.63 9.12
CA SER A 12 -2.43 17.49 8.09
C SER A 12 -3.95 17.29 7.85
N ASN A 13 -4.64 16.41 8.60
CA ASN A 13 -6.08 16.19 8.45
C ASN A 13 -6.89 16.94 9.54
N ARG A 14 -8.14 17.24 9.20
CA ARG A 14 -9.13 17.83 10.11
C ARG A 14 -10.02 16.73 10.69
N TYR A 15 -10.22 16.77 12.00
CA TYR A 15 -11.11 15.84 12.71
C TYR A 15 -12.17 16.59 13.51
N SER A 16 -13.30 15.92 13.73
CA SER A 16 -14.39 16.40 14.57
C SER A 16 -14.81 15.28 15.52
N PHE A 17 -14.90 15.60 16.81
CA PHE A 17 -15.20 14.64 17.86
C PHE A 17 -16.42 15.08 18.67
N LYS A 18 -17.16 14.08 19.15
CA LYS A 18 -18.22 14.23 20.15
C LYS A 18 -18.12 13.04 21.11
N ILE A 19 -18.59 13.23 22.33
CA ILE A 19 -18.65 12.19 23.35
C ILE A 19 -20.11 11.86 23.64
N GLN A 20 -20.41 10.59 23.82
CA GLN A 20 -21.74 10.09 24.17
C GLN A 20 -21.61 9.07 25.30
N ALA A 21 -22.45 9.18 26.33
CA ALA A 21 -22.50 8.17 27.38
C ALA A 21 -23.36 6.99 26.91
N ILE A 22 -22.87 5.78 27.16
CA ILE A 22 -23.56 4.52 26.84
C ILE A 22 -23.74 3.76 28.14
N TRP A 23 -24.95 3.28 28.39
CA TRP A 23 -25.29 2.46 29.56
C TRP A 23 -25.98 1.19 29.12
N THR A 24 -25.61 0.06 29.73
CA THR A 24 -26.21 -1.25 29.47
C THR A 24 -26.59 -1.90 30.80
N ASN A 25 -27.82 -2.41 30.92
CA ASN A 25 -28.27 -3.11 32.12
C ASN A 25 -27.93 -4.60 32.11
N ASN A 26 -28.22 -5.29 33.22
CA ASN A 26 -28.00 -6.73 33.38
C ASN A 26 -28.86 -7.62 32.46
N LYS A 27 -29.87 -7.06 31.78
CA LYS A 27 -30.67 -7.73 30.75
C LYS A 27 -30.15 -7.47 29.33
N GLY A 28 -29.01 -6.78 29.18
CA GLY A 28 -28.41 -6.45 27.89
C GLY A 28 -29.07 -5.28 27.15
N ILE A 29 -30.01 -4.56 27.76
CA ILE A 29 -30.65 -3.40 27.15
C ILE A 29 -29.67 -2.23 27.23
N THR A 30 -29.34 -1.64 26.07
CA THR A 30 -28.41 -0.51 25.94
C THR A 30 -29.16 0.77 25.59
N ILE A 31 -28.85 1.86 26.29
CA ILE A 31 -29.35 3.22 26.00
C ILE A 31 -28.16 4.18 25.87
N THR A 32 -28.38 5.29 25.16
CA THR A 32 -27.36 6.32 24.95
C THR A 32 -27.87 7.68 25.38
N SER A 33 -26.97 8.55 25.89
CA SER A 33 -27.29 9.94 26.20
C SER A 33 -27.36 10.81 24.93
N GLU A 34 -27.70 12.09 25.10
CA GLU A 34 -27.41 13.09 24.08
C GLU A 34 -25.89 13.21 23.83
N ASN A 35 -25.53 13.74 22.66
CA ASN A 35 -24.15 13.99 22.30
C ASN A 35 -23.62 15.24 23.02
N SER A 36 -22.34 15.26 23.37
CA SER A 36 -21.64 16.50 23.70
C SER A 36 -21.60 17.45 22.50
N THR A 37 -21.21 18.70 22.75
CA THR A 37 -20.80 19.63 21.69
C THR A 37 -19.72 19.00 20.80
N ILE A 38 -19.83 19.21 19.49
CA ILE A 38 -18.83 18.79 18.52
C ILE A 38 -17.63 19.72 18.63
N GLN A 39 -16.45 19.14 18.86
CA GLN A 39 -15.19 19.87 18.81
C GLN A 39 -14.38 19.44 17.59
N SER A 40 -13.99 20.41 16.76
CA SER A 40 -13.07 20.17 15.65
C SER A 40 -11.64 20.58 15.99
N CYS A 41 -10.67 19.89 15.39
CA CYS A 41 -9.26 20.27 15.42
C CYS A 41 -8.60 20.01 14.05
N GLN A 42 -7.58 20.80 13.76
CA GLN A 42 -6.69 20.61 12.61
C GLN A 42 -5.36 20.09 13.15
N LEU A 43 -4.94 18.91 12.69
CA LEU A 43 -3.61 18.42 13.03
C LEU A 43 -2.55 19.17 12.23
N GLN A 44 -1.40 19.37 12.87
CA GLN A 44 -0.23 19.97 12.24
C GLN A 44 0.29 19.07 11.12
N ASN A 45 1.07 19.66 10.21
CA ASN A 45 1.78 18.89 9.21
C ASN A 45 2.92 18.10 9.87
N ASP A 46 3.26 16.96 9.28
CA ASP A 46 4.39 16.12 9.65
C ASP A 46 4.90 15.41 8.38
N VAL A 47 5.94 14.60 8.48
CA VAL A 47 6.39 13.72 7.41
C VAL A 47 5.31 12.67 7.05
N PRO A 48 5.40 12.00 5.88
CA PRO A 48 4.44 10.96 5.53
C PRO A 48 4.42 9.81 6.55
N LEU A 49 3.23 9.28 6.83
CA LEU A 49 3.03 8.32 7.92
C LEU A 49 3.88 7.05 7.77
N ARG A 50 4.01 6.56 6.54
CA ARG A 50 4.71 5.32 6.22
C ARG A 50 5.35 5.35 4.84
N ASN A 51 6.20 4.38 4.56
CA ASN A 51 6.67 4.10 3.20
C ASN A 51 5.67 3.20 2.43
N PRO A 52 5.66 3.23 1.07
CA PRO A 52 4.79 2.36 0.30
C PRO A 52 5.28 0.91 0.32
N ILE A 53 4.38 -0.02 0.01
CA ILE A 53 4.72 -1.42 -0.14
C ILE A 53 5.10 -1.65 -1.60
N ILE A 54 6.36 -2.01 -1.86
CA ILE A 54 6.83 -2.41 -3.20
C ILE A 54 6.11 -3.70 -3.59
N LEU A 55 5.48 -3.67 -4.76
CA LEU A 55 4.70 -4.77 -5.32
C LEU A 55 5.54 -5.65 -6.22
N SER A 56 6.35 -5.03 -7.10
CA SER A 56 7.25 -5.74 -8.00
C SER A 56 8.42 -4.86 -8.43
N ALA A 57 9.54 -5.50 -8.80
CA ALA A 57 10.73 -4.82 -9.34
C ALA A 57 11.42 -5.75 -10.36
N TYR A 58 11.01 -5.67 -11.61
CA TYR A 58 11.40 -6.62 -12.66
C TYR A 58 12.15 -5.95 -13.80
N ARG A 59 13.09 -6.69 -14.40
CA ARG A 59 13.86 -6.29 -15.57
C ARG A 59 13.06 -6.57 -16.83
N ASP A 60 13.04 -5.60 -17.74
CA ASP A 60 12.42 -5.77 -19.05
C ASP A 60 13.37 -6.56 -19.99
N GLY A 61 13.13 -7.85 -20.11
CA GLY A 61 13.94 -8.77 -20.92
C GLY A 61 15.44 -8.79 -20.57
N GLU A 62 16.29 -8.63 -21.58
CA GLU A 62 17.76 -8.55 -21.45
C GLU A 62 18.28 -7.10 -21.35
N SER A 63 17.40 -6.11 -21.27
CA SER A 63 17.79 -4.70 -21.17
C SER A 63 18.39 -4.36 -19.80
N ASP A 64 19.04 -3.19 -19.71
CA ASP A 64 19.49 -2.59 -18.45
C ASP A 64 18.38 -1.77 -17.75
N THR A 65 17.12 -2.07 -18.07
CA THR A 65 15.95 -1.35 -17.56
C THR A 65 15.16 -2.19 -16.57
N THR A 66 14.82 -1.59 -15.42
CA THR A 66 14.03 -2.23 -14.37
C THR A 66 12.84 -1.36 -14.04
N THR A 67 11.64 -1.95 -14.10
CA THR A 67 10.39 -1.31 -13.69
C THR A 67 10.07 -1.70 -12.26
N ILE A 68 9.80 -0.69 -11.42
CA ILE A 68 9.42 -0.85 -10.03
C ILE A 68 8.00 -0.33 -9.86
N VAL A 69 7.16 -1.12 -9.20
CA VAL A 69 5.74 -0.83 -8.94
C VAL A 69 5.49 -0.95 -7.44
N TRP A 70 4.72 -0.03 -6.87
CA TRP A 70 4.35 -0.06 -5.45
C TRP A 70 2.88 0.30 -5.22
N GLN A 71 2.37 -0.07 -4.06
CA GLN A 71 1.03 0.31 -3.63
C GLN A 71 1.03 1.82 -3.27
N PRO A 72 0.14 2.63 -3.87
CA PRO A 72 0.02 4.04 -3.50
C PRO A 72 -0.35 4.22 -2.04
N LEU A 73 0.22 5.24 -1.40
CA LEU A 73 -0.35 5.80 -0.19
C LEU A 73 -1.64 6.57 -0.50
N HIS A 74 -2.58 6.53 0.44
CA HIS A 74 -3.73 7.41 0.41
C HIS A 74 -3.30 8.85 0.74
N LYS A 75 -4.03 9.84 0.21
CA LYS A 75 -3.71 11.26 0.41
C LYS A 75 -3.64 11.66 1.89
N TYR A 76 -4.48 11.06 2.75
CA TYR A 76 -4.46 11.35 4.18
C TYR A 76 -3.17 10.87 4.87
N GLU A 77 -2.39 9.98 4.24
CA GLU A 77 -1.12 9.47 4.76
C GLU A 77 0.10 10.34 4.36
N TYR A 78 -0.10 11.37 3.52
CA TYR A 78 0.98 12.21 3.02
C TYR A 78 1.61 13.09 4.10
N GLY A 79 0.91 13.33 5.20
CA GLY A 79 1.38 14.12 6.34
C GLY A 79 1.50 15.63 6.10
N GLY A 80 1.53 16.07 4.83
CA GLY A 80 1.68 17.46 4.43
C GLY A 80 1.72 17.61 2.90
N PRO A 81 1.89 18.85 2.38
CA PRO A 81 1.93 19.13 0.96
C PRO A 81 3.29 18.75 0.33
N ASP A 82 3.37 18.82 -1.00
CA ASP A 82 4.56 18.48 -1.80
C ASP A 82 5.04 17.03 -1.65
N PHE A 83 4.09 16.11 -1.50
CA PHE A 83 4.34 14.68 -1.42
C PHE A 83 4.98 14.13 -2.71
N ARG A 84 6.06 13.34 -2.56
CA ARG A 84 6.72 12.56 -3.62
C ARG A 84 7.26 11.23 -3.08
N TYR A 85 7.48 10.26 -3.96
CA TYR A 85 8.29 9.08 -3.67
C TYR A 85 9.75 9.33 -4.06
N LYS A 86 10.67 8.85 -3.22
CA LYS A 86 12.11 8.77 -3.46
C LYS A 86 12.47 7.31 -3.68
N ILE A 87 13.10 7.01 -4.80
CA ILE A 87 13.48 5.65 -5.17
C ILE A 87 15.00 5.58 -5.19
N VAL A 88 15.57 4.69 -4.36
CA VAL A 88 17.01 4.44 -4.30
C VAL A 88 17.27 3.02 -4.78
N ALA A 89 17.90 2.87 -5.93
CA ALA A 89 18.44 1.61 -6.41
C ALA A 89 19.93 1.54 -6.06
N MET A 90 20.39 0.44 -5.46
CA MET A 90 21.78 0.25 -5.09
C MET A 90 22.23 -1.20 -5.28
N THR A 91 23.51 -1.41 -5.56
CA THR A 91 24.09 -2.77 -5.57
C THR A 91 24.27 -3.30 -4.16
N ASP A 92 24.35 -4.63 -4.03
CA ASP A 92 24.58 -5.32 -2.76
C ASP A 92 25.87 -4.88 -2.05
N ASP A 93 26.92 -4.64 -2.82
CA ASP A 93 28.21 -4.09 -2.38
C ASP A 93 28.21 -2.55 -2.21
N LYS A 94 27.07 -1.89 -2.48
CA LYS A 94 26.86 -0.45 -2.39
C LYS A 94 27.81 0.41 -3.25
N LYS A 95 28.51 -0.17 -4.24
CA LYS A 95 29.41 0.59 -5.12
C LYS A 95 28.66 1.48 -6.10
N PHE A 96 27.47 1.05 -6.52
CA PHE A 96 26.63 1.80 -7.43
C PHE A 96 25.30 2.15 -6.78
N ASN A 97 24.86 3.39 -6.95
CA ASN A 97 23.55 3.84 -6.54
C ASN A 97 22.94 4.80 -7.58
N ILE A 98 21.61 4.80 -7.65
CA ILE A 98 20.83 5.72 -8.47
C ILE A 98 19.65 6.17 -7.63
N THR A 99 19.40 7.49 -7.59
CA THR A 99 18.25 8.07 -6.88
C THR A 99 17.31 8.75 -7.88
N ASN A 100 16.03 8.45 -7.78
CA ASN A 100 14.97 9.07 -8.58
C ASN A 100 13.83 9.57 -7.68
N TYR A 101 13.00 10.46 -8.23
CA TYR A 101 11.80 10.95 -7.56
C TYR A 101 10.61 10.91 -8.53
N THR A 102 9.45 10.51 -8.04
CA THR A 102 8.19 10.56 -8.82
C THR A 102 6.99 10.73 -7.89
N ASN A 103 5.88 11.22 -8.45
CA ASN A 103 4.58 11.24 -7.78
C ASN A 103 3.69 10.07 -8.24
N ASP A 104 4.13 9.34 -9.26
CA ASP A 104 3.44 8.16 -9.77
C ASP A 104 3.61 6.96 -8.82
N THR A 105 2.92 5.87 -9.13
CA THR A 105 2.97 4.62 -8.35
C THR A 105 3.91 3.58 -8.96
N ASN A 106 4.68 3.98 -9.97
CA ASN A 106 5.69 3.16 -10.62
C ASN A 106 6.81 4.06 -11.18
N ILE A 107 7.94 3.43 -11.50
CA ILE A 107 9.03 4.07 -12.25
C ILE A 107 9.83 3.02 -13.03
N THR A 108 10.34 3.38 -14.19
CA THR A 108 11.33 2.59 -14.93
C THR A 108 12.71 3.25 -14.81
N ILE A 109 13.66 2.53 -14.21
CA ILE A 109 15.05 2.98 -14.07
C ILE A 109 15.89 2.31 -15.15
N LYS A 110 16.69 3.10 -15.88
CA LYS A 110 17.67 2.61 -16.86
C LYS A 110 19.07 2.56 -16.25
N GLY A 111 19.99 1.81 -16.87
CA GLY A 111 21.38 1.72 -16.43
C GLY A 111 21.62 0.73 -15.29
N LEU A 112 20.65 -0.12 -14.94
CA LEU A 112 20.88 -1.19 -13.96
C LEU A 112 21.53 -2.37 -14.66
N ASN A 113 22.85 -2.52 -14.49
CA ASN A 113 23.61 -3.59 -15.13
C ASN A 113 22.97 -4.97 -14.84
N PRO A 114 22.50 -5.71 -15.86
CA PRO A 114 21.82 -7.01 -15.74
C PRO A 114 22.61 -8.09 -14.99
N LYS A 115 23.94 -7.96 -14.94
CA LYS A 115 24.86 -8.92 -14.29
C LYS A 115 25.09 -8.63 -12.80
N LEU A 116 24.63 -7.49 -12.30
CA LEU A 116 24.78 -7.09 -10.91
C LEU A 116 23.48 -7.32 -10.14
N ARG A 117 23.62 -7.60 -8.84
CA ARG A 117 22.49 -7.74 -7.93
C ARG A 117 22.11 -6.37 -7.38
N TRP A 118 20.89 -5.93 -7.68
CA TRP A 118 20.36 -4.64 -7.25
C TRP A 118 19.28 -4.82 -6.18
N PHE A 119 19.25 -3.87 -5.25
CA PHE A 119 18.15 -3.66 -4.32
C PHE A 119 17.55 -2.29 -4.56
N VAL A 120 16.23 -2.20 -4.50
CA VAL A 120 15.50 -0.94 -4.56
C VAL A 120 14.80 -0.66 -3.24
N ASN A 121 14.74 0.61 -2.89
CA ASN A 121 14.03 1.13 -1.74
C ASN A 121 13.14 2.29 -2.22
N VAL A 122 11.88 2.32 -1.79
CA VAL A 122 10.96 3.41 -2.08
C VAL A 122 10.57 4.07 -0.76
N GLN A 123 10.92 5.34 -0.60
CA GLN A 123 10.60 6.13 0.58
C GLN A 123 9.56 7.19 0.23
N SER A 124 8.63 7.43 1.14
CA SER A 124 7.70 8.56 1.03
C SER A 124 8.31 9.80 1.63
N ARG A 125 8.16 10.94 0.95
CA ARG A 125 8.60 12.24 1.45
C ARG A 125 7.62 13.35 1.13
N ASN A 126 7.68 14.43 1.89
CA ASN A 126 7.00 15.69 1.61
C ASN A 126 7.96 16.86 1.92
N GLN A 127 7.47 18.10 2.00
CA GLN A 127 8.33 19.25 2.32
C GLN A 127 8.93 19.21 3.74
N TYR A 128 8.34 18.44 4.67
CA TYR A 128 8.80 18.31 6.05
C TYR A 128 9.85 17.20 6.23
N GLY A 129 10.01 16.30 5.25
CA GLY A 129 11.02 15.25 5.30
C GLY A 129 10.57 13.91 4.72
N GLU A 130 11.40 12.90 4.94
CA GLU A 130 11.10 11.49 4.63
C GLU A 130 10.32 10.85 5.79
N SER A 131 9.50 9.84 5.48
CA SER A 131 8.80 9.06 6.50
C SER A 131 9.78 8.50 7.54
N TYR A 132 9.35 8.43 8.80
CA TYR A 132 10.13 7.81 9.88
C TYR A 132 10.31 6.30 9.71
N ASP A 133 9.51 5.68 8.84
CA ASP A 133 9.66 4.27 8.49
C ASP A 133 11.03 4.00 7.88
N LYS A 134 11.66 2.92 8.34
CA LYS A 134 12.86 2.41 7.67
C LYS A 134 12.47 1.91 6.29
N GLY A 135 13.11 2.44 5.26
CA GLY A 135 12.95 1.92 3.92
C GLY A 135 13.41 0.46 3.86
N GLN A 136 12.68 -0.39 3.13
CA GLN A 136 13.02 -1.81 2.97
C GLN A 136 13.70 -2.05 1.63
N ASN A 137 14.77 -2.85 1.65
CA ASN A 137 15.44 -3.29 0.43
C ASN A 137 14.62 -4.40 -0.24
N PHE A 138 14.21 -4.15 -1.48
CA PHE A 138 13.52 -5.10 -2.32
C PHE A 138 14.46 -5.56 -3.43
N LEU A 139 14.59 -6.88 -3.64
CA LEU A 139 15.44 -7.41 -4.71
C LEU A 139 14.89 -6.97 -6.06
N ALA A 140 15.73 -6.32 -6.85
CA ALA A 140 15.38 -5.77 -8.16
C ALA A 140 16.23 -6.40 -9.26
N ASN A 141 16.00 -5.94 -10.49
CA ASN A 141 16.77 -6.34 -11.68
C ASN A 141 16.74 -7.87 -11.94
N GLN A 142 15.68 -8.53 -11.48
CA GLN A 142 15.40 -9.93 -11.79
C GLN A 142 14.63 -10.00 -13.11
N PRO A 143 14.89 -10.98 -14.01
CA PRO A 143 14.10 -11.15 -15.23
C PRO A 143 12.63 -11.31 -14.89
N GLU A 144 11.73 -10.79 -15.74
CA GLU A 144 10.30 -11.05 -15.58
C GLU A 144 10.00 -12.57 -15.53
N SER A 145 9.15 -12.97 -14.59
CA SER A 145 8.71 -14.35 -14.42
C SER A 145 7.22 -14.42 -14.06
N MET A 146 6.58 -15.54 -14.44
CA MET A 146 5.21 -15.85 -14.02
C MET A 146 5.11 -15.81 -12.47
N PRO A 147 3.99 -15.33 -11.90
CA PRO A 147 3.74 -15.46 -10.47
C PRO A 147 4.00 -16.88 -9.97
N ILE A 148 4.79 -17.01 -8.92
CA ILE A 148 5.13 -18.32 -8.31
C ILE A 148 3.97 -18.81 -7.41
N ALA A 149 2.98 -17.96 -7.16
CA ALA A 149 1.75 -18.30 -6.47
C ALA A 149 0.53 -17.85 -7.29
N TRP A 150 -0.53 -18.66 -7.23
CA TRP A 150 -1.83 -18.43 -7.86
C TRP A 150 -2.91 -18.22 -6.77
N PRO A 151 -4.08 -17.64 -7.09
CA PRO A 151 -5.15 -17.45 -6.11
C PRO A 151 -5.65 -18.78 -5.57
N GLU A 152 -5.44 -19.04 -4.28
CA GLU A 152 -5.87 -20.28 -3.63
C GLU A 152 -7.28 -20.14 -3.05
N LYS A 153 -7.92 -21.27 -2.73
CA LYS A 153 -9.21 -21.31 -2.01
C LYS A 153 -10.36 -20.58 -2.72
N LEU A 154 -10.50 -20.80 -4.02
CA LEU A 154 -11.65 -20.28 -4.78
C LEU A 154 -12.94 -20.93 -4.27
N ASN A 155 -13.80 -20.14 -3.64
CA ASN A 155 -15.16 -20.51 -3.29
C ASN A 155 -16.14 -19.76 -4.19
N ALA A 156 -17.22 -20.42 -4.58
CA ALA A 156 -18.31 -19.81 -5.33
C ALA A 156 -19.60 -19.91 -4.51
N THR A 157 -20.31 -18.80 -4.37
CA THR A 157 -21.66 -18.75 -3.79
C THR A 157 -22.62 -18.23 -4.83
N VAL A 158 -23.58 -19.06 -5.25
CA VAL A 158 -24.72 -18.64 -6.08
C VAL A 158 -25.56 -17.67 -5.26
N ILE A 159 -25.81 -16.49 -5.80
CA ILE A 159 -26.65 -15.47 -5.17
C ILE A 159 -28.09 -15.66 -5.66
N ASP A 160 -28.28 -15.80 -6.98
CA ASP A 160 -29.59 -15.96 -7.64
C ASP A 160 -29.44 -16.57 -9.05
N GLY A 161 -30.47 -16.41 -9.90
CA GLY A 161 -30.56 -17.04 -11.22
C GLY A 161 -29.57 -16.53 -12.27
N ASP A 162 -28.86 -15.44 -12.04
CA ASP A 162 -27.84 -14.91 -12.95
C ASP A 162 -26.54 -14.47 -12.26
N SER A 163 -26.47 -14.52 -10.92
CA SER A 163 -25.34 -13.98 -10.17
C SER A 163 -24.62 -15.03 -9.32
N VAL A 164 -23.28 -15.07 -9.46
CA VAL A 164 -22.37 -15.88 -8.65
C VAL A 164 -21.27 -14.99 -8.07
N ARG A 165 -21.05 -15.08 -6.76
CA ARG A 165 -19.89 -14.44 -6.09
C ARG A 165 -18.75 -15.44 -5.95
N PHE A 166 -17.54 -14.97 -6.24
CA PHE A 166 -16.31 -15.70 -6.01
C PHE A 166 -15.50 -15.07 -4.86
N ASP A 167 -15.06 -15.91 -3.93
CA ASP A 167 -14.16 -15.54 -2.84
C ASP A 167 -12.85 -16.33 -3.01
N TRP A 168 -11.70 -15.67 -2.92
CA TRP A 168 -10.39 -16.35 -3.04
C TRP A 168 -9.35 -15.72 -2.12
N LYS A 169 -8.28 -16.46 -1.85
CA LYS A 169 -7.08 -15.96 -1.18
C LYS A 169 -6.17 -15.29 -2.21
N THR A 170 -5.77 -14.05 -1.95
CA THR A 170 -4.96 -13.26 -2.89
C THR A 170 -3.57 -13.87 -3.09
N VAL A 171 -3.02 -13.67 -4.30
CA VAL A 171 -1.62 -13.99 -4.58
C VAL A 171 -0.72 -13.07 -3.75
N SER A 172 0.22 -13.63 -3.02
CA SER A 172 1.23 -12.81 -2.34
C SER A 172 2.04 -12.06 -3.39
N ILE A 173 2.00 -10.73 -3.36
CA ILE A 173 2.70 -9.91 -4.35
C ILE A 173 4.22 -10.13 -4.31
N LYS A 174 4.76 -10.59 -3.17
CA LYS A 174 6.16 -11.02 -3.01
C LYS A 174 6.56 -12.16 -3.95
N ASN A 175 5.58 -12.89 -4.47
CA ASN A 175 5.79 -14.01 -5.39
C ASN A 175 5.57 -13.60 -6.86
N VAL A 176 5.38 -12.32 -7.14
CA VAL A 176 5.22 -11.80 -8.49
C VAL A 176 6.43 -10.96 -8.87
N ASN A 177 7.09 -11.33 -9.96
CA ASN A 177 8.24 -10.62 -10.48
C ASN A 177 7.97 -10.27 -11.95
N GLY A 178 7.08 -9.32 -12.18
CA GLY A 178 6.61 -8.97 -13.52
C GLY A 178 5.49 -7.93 -13.50
N ASN A 179 4.92 -7.67 -14.68
CA ASN A 179 3.78 -6.77 -14.83
C ASN A 179 2.46 -7.47 -14.43
N PHE A 180 2.20 -7.58 -13.13
CA PHE A 180 0.96 -8.17 -12.64
C PHE A 180 -0.25 -7.29 -12.98
N LYS A 181 -1.03 -7.69 -14.00
CA LYS A 181 -2.20 -6.93 -14.46
C LYS A 181 -3.50 -7.23 -13.69
N GLY A 182 -3.47 -8.17 -12.75
CA GLY A 182 -4.63 -8.56 -11.94
C GLY A 182 -5.05 -10.00 -12.16
N LEU A 183 -6.28 -10.32 -11.75
CA LEU A 183 -6.90 -11.64 -11.91
C LEU A 183 -8.09 -11.50 -12.87
N SER A 184 -8.19 -12.41 -13.84
CA SER A 184 -9.34 -12.52 -14.76
C SER A 184 -10.18 -13.74 -14.40
N THR A 185 -11.50 -13.58 -14.33
CA THR A 185 -12.45 -14.70 -14.22
C THR A 185 -12.76 -15.24 -15.62
N ILE A 186 -12.66 -16.56 -15.79
CA ILE A 186 -13.06 -17.25 -17.02
C ILE A 186 -14.23 -18.16 -16.64
N ALA A 187 -15.40 -17.91 -17.23
CA ALA A 187 -16.56 -18.79 -17.10
C ALA A 187 -16.58 -19.78 -18.27
N TYR A 188 -16.70 -21.07 -17.97
CA TYR A 188 -16.92 -22.11 -18.98
C TYR A 188 -18.39 -22.51 -18.96
N ASN A 189 -19.04 -22.48 -20.12
CA ASN A 189 -20.34 -23.12 -20.30
C ASN A 189 -20.08 -24.55 -20.77
N SER A 190 -20.22 -25.53 -19.87
CA SER A 190 -20.24 -26.93 -20.27
C SER A 190 -21.62 -27.22 -20.85
N LEU A 191 -21.78 -26.99 -22.16
CA LEU A 191 -22.90 -27.55 -22.90
C LEU A 191 -22.67 -29.06 -22.97
N SER A 192 -23.52 -29.82 -22.27
CA SER A 192 -23.76 -31.24 -22.53
C SER A 192 -24.65 -31.40 -23.75
#